data_AF-A0A821YSX7-F1
#
_entry.id   AF-A0A821YSX7-F1
#
_cell.length_a   1.000
_cell.length_b   1.000
_cell.length_c   1.000
_cell.angle_alpha   90.00
_cell.angle_beta   90.00
_cell.angle_gamma   90.00
#
_symmetry.space_group_name_H-M   'P 1'
#
loop_
_entity.id
_entity.type
_entity.pdbx_description
1 polymer ?
#
loop_
_entity_poly.entity_id
_entity_poly.type
_entity_poly.pdbx_seq_one_letter_code
_entity_poly.pdbx_strand_id
1 'polypeptide(L)' 'PTELYELTDLDILDVTPESKSGMNYTLSRVPADFRFLINLKCLHLDNNNIVSFPAEIGELPHLETLTVSNNHLTALPDQI' A
#
# COMPACT_ATOMS: atom_id res chain seq x y z
N PRO A 1 13.20 6.41 -0.23
CA PRO A 1 13.09 7.83 0.21
C PRO A 1 12.90 7.85 1.72
N THR A 2 13.72 8.62 2.43
CA THR A 2 13.82 8.58 3.90
C THR A 2 12.56 9.13 4.59
N GLU A 3 11.59 9.68 3.86
CA GLU A 3 10.35 10.20 4.43
C GLU A 3 9.39 9.10 4.92
N LEU A 4 9.51 7.85 4.45
CA LEU A 4 8.61 6.76 4.89
C LEU A 4 8.81 6.37 6.37
N TYR A 5 10.00 6.62 6.92
CA TYR A 5 10.33 6.35 8.34
C TYR A 5 9.64 7.34 9.29
N GLU A 6 9.18 8.48 8.80
CA GLU A 6 8.47 9.48 9.62
C GLU A 6 6.98 9.17 9.73
N LEU A 7 6.48 8.25 8.90
CA LEU A 7 5.08 7.84 8.86
C LEU A 7 4.78 6.64 9.77
N THR A 8 5.63 6.39 10.77
CA THR A 8 5.46 5.25 11.70
C THR A 8 4.16 5.32 12.49
N ASP A 9 3.60 6.52 12.70
CA ASP A 9 2.37 6.75 13.48
C ASP A 9 1.10 6.75 12.62
N LEU A 10 1.19 6.39 11.35
CA LEU A 10 0.03 6.39 10.46
C LEU A 10 -0.86 5.17 10.73
N ASP A 11 -2.13 5.41 11.11
CA ASP A 11 -3.14 4.35 11.24
C ASP A 11 -3.76 3.97 9.89
N ILE A 12 -3.96 4.95 9.00
CA ILE A 12 -4.68 4.78 7.72
C ILE A 12 -3.90 5.46 6.60
N LEU A 13 -3.50 4.69 5.60
CA LEU A 13 -2.82 5.17 4.41
C LEU A 13 -3.69 4.91 3.19
N ASP A 14 -4.12 5.99 2.54
CA ASP A 14 -4.86 5.93 1.29
C ASP A 14 -4.00 6.44 0.13
N VAL A 15 -3.72 5.56 -0.82
CA VAL A 15 -2.96 5.85 -2.05
C VAL A 15 -3.82 5.58 -3.29
N THR A 16 -5.14 5.61 -3.13
CA THR A 16 -6.09 5.49 -4.22
C THR A 16 -6.02 6.76 -5.08
N PRO A 17 -5.75 6.67 -6.39
CA PRO A 17 -5.80 7.83 -7.26
C PRO A 17 -7.21 8.44 -7.26
N GLU A 18 -7.33 9.66 -6.78
CA GLU A 18 -8.57 10.41 -6.93
C GLU A 18 -8.65 11.00 -8.34
N SER A 19 -9.66 10.60 -9.10
CA SER A 19 -9.96 11.19 -10.42
C SER A 19 -10.25 12.70 -10.37
N LYS A 20 -10.42 13.29 -9.18
CA LYS A 20 -10.85 14.69 -8.98
C LYS A 20 -9.71 15.71 -8.99
N SER A 21 -8.48 15.30 -8.69
CA SER A 21 -7.36 16.24 -8.45
C SER A 21 -6.63 16.67 -9.72
N GLY A 22 -7.08 16.26 -10.91
CA GLY A 22 -6.41 16.59 -12.19
C GLY A 22 -5.01 15.97 -12.33
N MET A 23 -4.57 15.23 -11.33
CA MET A 23 -3.29 14.55 -11.25
C MET A 23 -3.54 13.04 -11.22
N ASN A 24 -3.21 12.37 -12.33
CA ASN A 24 -3.30 10.91 -12.41
C ASN A 24 -2.01 10.29 -11.86
N TYR A 25 -1.98 9.98 -10.57
CA TYR A 25 -0.89 9.23 -9.97
C TYR A 25 -1.31 7.79 -9.73
N THR A 26 -0.85 6.87 -10.57
CA THR A 26 -1.05 5.44 -10.35
C THR A 26 0.24 4.81 -9.85
N LEU A 27 0.14 4.00 -8.80
CA LEU A 27 1.23 3.16 -8.32
C LEU A 27 1.34 1.92 -9.21
N SER A 28 2.51 1.68 -9.80
CA SER A 28 2.80 0.42 -10.51
C SER A 28 3.53 -0.61 -9.65
N ARG A 29 4.19 -0.16 -8.58
CA ARG A 29 4.90 -1.00 -7.63
C ARG A 29 4.68 -0.50 -6.21
N VAL A 30 4.52 -1.44 -5.28
CA VAL A 30 4.53 -1.13 -3.85
C VAL A 30 5.97 -1.24 -3.34
N PRO A 31 6.56 -0.17 -2.76
CA PRO A 31 7.90 -0.24 -2.20
C PRO A 31 7.98 -1.27 -1.04
N ALA A 32 9.13 -1.93 -0.89
CA ALA A 32 9.38 -2.83 0.24
C ALA A 32 9.44 -2.09 1.59
N ASP A 33 9.58 -0.77 1.56
CA ASP A 33 9.66 0.09 2.74
C ASP A 33 8.35 0.17 3.54
N PHE A 34 7.25 -0.40 3.04
CA PHE A 34 5.97 -0.45 3.79
C PHE A 34 6.12 -1.12 5.18
N ARG A 35 7.12 -2.00 5.37
CA ARG A 35 7.45 -2.58 6.68
C ARG A 35 7.71 -1.56 7.80
N PHE A 36 8.02 -0.31 7.46
CA PHE A 36 8.25 0.75 8.45
C PHE A 36 6.96 1.35 9.00
N LEU A 37 5.82 1.10 8.37
CA LEU A 37 4.50 1.56 8.81
C LEU A 37 3.93 0.64 9.89
N ILE A 38 4.68 0.50 10.99
CA ILE A 38 4.40 -0.50 12.04
C ILE A 38 3.02 -0.33 12.69
N ASN A 39 2.46 0.88 12.73
CA ASN A 39 1.13 1.15 13.31
C ASN A 39 -0.01 1.14 12.28
N LEU A 40 0.27 0.83 11.01
CA LEU A 40 -0.73 0.89 9.96
C LEU A 40 -1.80 -0.20 10.14
N LYS A 41 -3.06 0.23 10.19
CA LYS A 41 -4.23 -0.64 10.31
C LYS A 41 -4.99 -0.76 9.01
N CYS A 42 -5.10 0.32 8.26
CA CYS A 42 -5.82 0.34 6.99
C CYS A 42 -4.92 0.84 5.86
N LEU A 43 -4.81 0.04 4.80
CA LEU A 43 -4.10 0.38 3.59
C LEU A 43 -5.02 0.30 2.37
N HIS A 44 -5.31 1.45 1.76
CA HIS A 44 -6.10 1.53 0.54
C HIS A 44 -5.20 1.79 -0.67
N LEU A 45 -5.22 0.85 -1.60
CA LEU A 45 -4.44 0.87 -2.84
C LEU A 45 -5.33 0.64 -4.06
N ASP A 46 -6.64 0.87 -3.93
CA ASP A 46 -7.58 0.64 -5.02
C ASP A 46 -7.23 1.50 -6.25
N ASN A 47 -7.65 1.05 -7.44
CA ASN A 47 -7.48 1.78 -8.71
C ASN A 47 -6.02 2.10 -9.09
N ASN A 48 -5.07 1.26 -8.68
CA ASN A 48 -3.67 1.39 -9.06
C ASN A 48 -3.28 0.38 -10.16
N ASN A 49 -2.03 0.43 -10.61
CA ASN A 49 -1.48 -0.48 -11.61
C ASN A 49 -0.55 -1.52 -10.97
N ILE A 50 -0.81 -1.93 -9.73
CA ILE A 50 0.06 -2.83 -8.97
C ILE A 50 -0.05 -4.24 -9.56
N VAL A 51 1.10 -4.83 -9.88
CA VAL A 51 1.19 -6.19 -10.44
C VAL A 51 1.51 -7.24 -9.38
N SER A 52 2.24 -6.84 -8.34
CA SER A 52 2.69 -7.72 -7.25
C SER A 52 2.92 -6.91 -5.97
N PHE A 53 2.78 -7.56 -4.82
CA PHE A 53 3.20 -7.01 -3.54
C PHE A 53 4.56 -7.56 -3.08
N PRO A 54 5.34 -6.75 -2.35
CA PRO A 54 6.46 -7.25 -1.56
C PRO A 54 5.97 -8.22 -0.48
N ALA A 55 6.79 -9.18 -0.05
CA ALA A 55 6.43 -10.11 1.03
C ALA A 55 6.24 -9.38 2.37
N GLU A 56 6.96 -8.28 2.52
CA GLU A 56 6.99 -7.36 3.66
C GLU A 56 5.61 -6.77 3.99
N ILE A 57 4.65 -6.76 3.06
CA ILE A 57 3.29 -6.29 3.36
C ILE A 57 2.58 -7.22 4.36
N GLY A 58 2.91 -8.53 4.34
CA GLY A 58 2.40 -9.51 5.30
C GLY A 58 3.12 -9.45 6.65
N GLU A 59 4.22 -8.69 6.75
CA GLU A 59 4.95 -8.48 8.01
C GLU A 59 4.40 -7.30 8.82
N LEU A 60 3.37 -6.60 8.33
CA LEU A 60 2.75 -5.48 9.04
C LEU A 60 1.98 -5.99 10.27
N PRO A 61 2.44 -5.67 11.50
CA PRO A 61 1.95 -6.33 12.72
C PRO A 61 0.53 -5.91 13.12
N HIS A 62 0.04 -4.79 12.59
CA HIS A 62 -1.24 -4.18 12.95
C HIS A 62 -2.19 -3.99 11.76
N LEU A 63 -1.85 -4.50 10.57
CA LEU A 63 -2.69 -4.34 9.39
C LEU A 63 -3.97 -5.18 9.52
N GLU A 64 -5.10 -4.50 9.56
CA GLU A 64 -6.43 -5.11 9.68
C GLU A 64 -7.17 -5.12 8.34
N THR A 65 -6.95 -4.09 7.51
CA THR A 65 -7.65 -3.89 6.25
C THR A 65 -6.68 -3.55 5.13
N LEU A 66 -6.73 -4.33 4.04
CA LEU A 66 -5.99 -4.08 2.80
C LEU A 66 -6.97 -4.10 1.62
N THR A 67 -7.14 -2.97 0.94
CA THR A 67 -7.97 -2.88 -0.28
C THR A 67 -7.11 -2.65 -1.51
N VAL A 68 -7.28 -3.51 -2.51
CA VAL A 68 -6.42 -3.58 -3.70
C VAL A 68 -7.23 -3.78 -4.98
N SER A 69 -8.49 -3.37 -4.94
CA SER A 69 -9.44 -3.50 -6.04
C SER A 69 -8.96 -2.71 -7.25
N ASN A 70 -9.33 -3.15 -8.46
CA ASN A 70 -8.92 -2.50 -9.71
C ASN A 70 -7.40 -2.31 -9.83
N ASN A 71 -6.65 -3.36 -9.48
CA ASN A 71 -5.22 -3.50 -9.76
C ASN A 71 -4.96 -4.60 -10.81
N HIS A 72 -3.70 -4.81 -11.17
CA HIS A 72 -3.26 -5.85 -12.11
C HIS A 72 -2.56 -7.01 -11.41
N LEU A 73 -2.98 -7.31 -10.17
CA LEU A 73 -2.38 -8.34 -9.34
C LEU A 73 -2.55 -9.72 -9.98
N THR A 74 -1.44 -10.38 -10.27
CA THR A 74 -1.44 -11.76 -10.76
C THR A 74 -1.36 -12.78 -9.63
N ALA A 75 -0.79 -12.38 -8.49
CA ALA A 75 -0.64 -13.19 -7.29
C ALA A 75 -0.57 -12.28 -6.06
N LEU A 76 -0.96 -12.84 -4.91
CA LEU A 76 -0.68 -12.27 -3.60
C LEU A 76 0.54 -12.98 -3.00
N PRO A 77 1.33 -12.32 -2.15
CA PRO A 77 2.45 -12.96 -1.45
C PRO A 77 1.91 -13.97 -0.45
N ASP A 78 2.65 -15.06 -0.22
CA ASP A 78 2.26 -16.17 0.66
C ASP A 78 2.08 -15.77 2.14
N GLN A 79 2.47 -14.54 2.50
CA GLN A 79 2.41 -13.99 3.86
C GLN A 79 1.12 -13.20 4.16
N ILE A 80 0.18 -13.09 3.20
CA ILE A 80 -1.16 -12.49 3.38
C ILE A 80 -2.23 -13.57 3.52
#